data_AF-A0A955WPN2-F1
#
_entry.id   AF-A0A955WPN2-F1
#
_cell.length_a   1.000
_cell.length_b   1.000
_cell.length_c   1.000
_cell.angle_alpha   90.00
_cell.angle_beta   90.00
_cell.angle_gamma   90.00
#
_symmetry.space_group_name_H-M   'P 1'
#
loop_
_entity.id
_entity.type
_entity.pdbx_description
1 polymer ?
#
loop_
_entity_poly.entity_id
_entity_poly.type
_entity_poly.pdbx_seq_one_letter_code
_entity_poly.pdbx_strand_id
1 'polypeptide(L)'
;MRRALFPALFALCALPACDDGESAGPPGDQAVDQTPASDGASSDMGEPDLALDGAVEDPCALENGQAYAVGAWTVTVDDTSAFEITAPHGEVVLRGAPNCPAHPARKATGAPFQRTLFGAFQIELEGERSDLFWLPMPVSLEVNGELLGPPRTGAFLSFSAADHGSLRVRLTAQGPADAVELPWGCGADEGFFGLGTQVVGPDLRGHTFPLWTQEQGNGKDGTIGFPLGNTLEAAYAPMGVWHSSAGYAAVIDHDGYSELDLCAGGNERVALRTLDAHTGFVLVPGATPRERMAGVTAWTGRPPAVPAWTFAPWNDAVGGPGRLFEVAERLRAEGIPSSAIWSEDWIGGEQSATGYRLSYAWAWDPATYPDLPQDVARLHADGFAFLAYFNTFVPEPTAMFQEGIDGGFLVKNAAGEVITFQDPAFRNAGLIDLTNPDARAWMAGYKRLAADEYGVDGWMADFSEWLPVEAVMADGQTGWQFHNRYPLAYQQLNREAMEAVHDGTDDWLFFSRSGWASTTGGASGLAPVLWGGDQDTDWARDDGFPSVIPIGTNAGLAGVAYFGTDIAGYSSLRSPNTTKELFYRWSSQGALTPVMRTHHGS
;
A
#
# COMPACT_ATOMS: atom_id res chain seq x y z
N MET A 1 -19.49 -64.24 25.76
CA MET A 1 -18.96 -63.75 27.05
C MET A 1 -17.77 -64.61 27.46
N ARG A 2 -16.71 -64.02 28.05
CA ARG A 2 -15.33 -64.57 28.14
C ARG A 2 -14.68 -64.69 26.74
N ARG A 3 -13.37 -64.48 26.51
CA ARG A 3 -12.15 -64.20 27.33
C ARG A 3 -11.09 -63.58 26.34
N ALA A 4 -9.90 -63.02 26.65
CA ALA A 4 -9.15 -62.67 27.87
C ALA A 4 -7.94 -61.73 27.49
N LEU A 5 -7.28 -61.07 28.48
CA LEU A 5 -5.82 -60.73 28.54
C LEU A 5 -5.20 -59.78 27.47
N PHE A 6 -4.16 -58.96 27.70
CA PHE A 6 -3.62 -58.19 28.87
C PHE A 6 -2.51 -57.19 28.35
N PRO A 7 -2.07 -56.14 29.07
CA PRO A 7 -1.25 -55.04 28.51
C PRO A 7 0.17 -54.81 29.15
N ALA A 8 0.91 -53.82 28.62
CA ALA A 8 2.22 -53.25 29.07
C ALA A 8 2.42 -51.86 28.39
N LEU A 9 3.01 -50.75 28.89
CA LEU A 9 3.70 -50.33 30.14
C LEU A 9 5.11 -50.92 30.38
N PHE A 10 6.16 -50.19 30.80
CA PHE A 10 6.37 -48.79 31.25
C PHE A 10 7.89 -48.47 31.23
N ALA A 11 8.34 -47.19 31.20
CA ALA A 11 9.41 -46.63 32.08
C ALA A 11 9.83 -45.18 31.72
N LEU A 12 10.12 -44.36 32.75
CA LEU A 12 10.93 -43.13 32.69
C LEU A 12 12.23 -43.35 33.50
N CYS A 13 13.28 -42.57 33.22
CA CYS A 13 14.41 -42.29 34.11
C CYS A 13 14.88 -40.83 33.93
N ALA A 14 15.51 -40.23 34.93
CA ALA A 14 15.94 -38.82 34.88
C ALA A 14 17.18 -38.53 35.77
N LEU A 15 18.15 -37.78 35.20
CA LEU A 15 19.21 -36.95 35.85
C LEU A 15 20.23 -37.67 36.77
N PRO A 16 21.51 -37.23 36.85
CA PRO A 16 21.93 -35.93 37.42
C PRO A 16 22.88 -35.11 36.51
N ALA A 17 23.64 -34.15 37.06
CA ALA A 17 24.32 -33.06 36.35
C ALA A 17 25.80 -32.81 36.77
N CYS A 18 26.46 -31.90 36.05
CA CYS A 18 27.74 -31.20 36.29
C CYS A 18 29.06 -32.02 36.27
N ASP A 19 30.05 -31.56 35.48
CA ASP A 19 31.26 -30.87 35.99
C ASP A 19 32.00 -30.10 34.85
N ASP A 20 32.98 -29.24 35.18
CA ASP A 20 33.69 -28.29 34.27
C ASP A 20 35.02 -28.83 33.66
N GLY A 21 35.61 -28.15 32.62
CA GLY A 21 36.99 -28.49 32.15
C GLY A 21 37.55 -27.89 30.83
N GLU A 22 38.02 -26.63 30.86
CA GLU A 22 39.07 -25.93 30.06
C GLU A 22 39.59 -26.42 28.67
N SER A 23 39.38 -25.55 27.65
CA SER A 23 40.28 -25.02 26.57
C SER A 23 41.48 -25.80 25.96
N ALA A 24 41.62 -25.74 24.61
CA ALA A 24 42.73 -25.02 23.89
C ALA A 24 42.80 -25.21 22.34
N GLY A 25 42.99 -24.13 21.58
CA GLY A 25 43.91 -24.05 20.40
C GLY A 25 43.51 -24.57 18.99
N PRO A 26 43.37 -23.68 17.97
CA PRO A 26 43.50 -23.96 16.51
C PRO A 26 44.94 -23.60 16.01
N PRO A 27 45.28 -23.52 14.70
CA PRO A 27 44.54 -23.78 13.45
C PRO A 27 45.29 -24.71 12.45
N GLY A 28 44.83 -24.77 11.18
CA GLY A 28 45.60 -25.32 10.05
C GLY A 28 45.09 -24.90 8.67
N ASP A 29 45.91 -24.18 7.90
CA ASP A 29 45.68 -23.84 6.48
C ASP A 29 45.95 -25.03 5.54
N GLN A 30 45.39 -24.99 4.31
CA GLN A 30 46.10 -25.05 3.01
C GLN A 30 45.13 -24.53 1.91
N ALA A 31 45.49 -23.46 1.18
CA ALA A 31 46.03 -23.49 -0.19
C ALA A 31 45.21 -24.36 -1.17
N VAL A 32 44.46 -23.84 -2.16
CA VAL A 32 44.83 -22.93 -3.28
C VAL A 32 45.92 -23.51 -4.17
N ASP A 33 45.56 -23.87 -5.40
CA ASP A 33 46.49 -24.10 -6.52
C ASP A 33 45.93 -23.51 -7.83
N GLN A 34 46.82 -22.96 -8.65
CA GLN A 34 46.59 -22.45 -10.00
C GLN A 34 47.86 -22.71 -10.81
N THR A 35 47.80 -23.42 -11.94
CA THR A 35 48.82 -23.34 -13.01
C THR A 35 48.26 -23.84 -14.37
N PRO A 36 48.87 -23.51 -15.52
CA PRO A 36 48.09 -23.26 -16.75
C PRO A 36 48.52 -24.03 -18.03
N ALA A 37 47.68 -23.86 -19.07
CA ALA A 37 47.95 -23.79 -20.52
C ALA A 37 49.05 -24.64 -21.21
N SER A 38 48.66 -25.30 -22.32
CA SER A 38 49.54 -25.63 -23.46
C SER A 38 48.74 -25.78 -24.76
N ASP A 39 49.27 -25.27 -25.88
CA ASP A 39 48.61 -25.23 -27.21
C ASP A 39 48.51 -26.57 -27.96
N GLY A 40 47.67 -26.67 -29.02
CA GLY A 40 47.46 -27.96 -29.70
C GLY A 40 46.72 -28.05 -31.06
N ALA A 41 46.83 -27.06 -31.96
CA ALA A 41 46.59 -27.16 -33.42
C ALA A 41 45.26 -27.76 -34.00
N SER A 42 44.50 -26.88 -34.67
CA SER A 42 43.56 -27.07 -35.80
C SER A 42 43.32 -28.45 -36.45
N SER A 43 42.05 -28.73 -36.76
CA SER A 43 41.65 -29.32 -38.05
C SER A 43 40.36 -28.68 -38.58
N ASP A 44 40.42 -28.13 -39.79
CA ASP A 44 39.33 -27.42 -40.47
C ASP A 44 38.23 -28.38 -40.97
N MET A 45 36.98 -28.09 -40.62
CA MET A 45 35.74 -28.75 -41.07
C MET A 45 34.62 -27.70 -41.05
N GLY A 46 34.45 -26.97 -42.15
CA GLY A 46 33.50 -25.85 -42.22
C GLY A 46 32.05 -26.26 -41.98
N GLU A 47 31.40 -25.58 -41.03
CA GLU A 47 29.94 -25.55 -40.91
C GLU A 47 29.34 -24.73 -42.05
N PRO A 48 28.13 -25.08 -42.55
CA PRO A 48 27.48 -24.30 -43.60
C PRO A 48 26.96 -22.97 -43.05
N ASP A 49 27.30 -21.86 -43.71
CA ASP A 49 26.66 -20.56 -43.50
C ASP A 49 25.15 -20.66 -43.77
N LEU A 50 24.37 -20.92 -42.72
CA LEU A 50 22.94 -20.62 -42.68
C LEU A 50 22.76 -19.18 -42.19
N ALA A 51 23.29 -18.25 -42.99
CA ALA A 51 22.91 -16.86 -42.92
C ALA A 51 21.40 -16.76 -43.19
N LEU A 52 20.63 -16.63 -42.10
CA LEU A 52 19.22 -16.25 -42.17
C LEU A 52 19.15 -14.75 -42.49
N ASP A 53 19.48 -14.41 -43.74
CA ASP A 53 19.29 -13.08 -44.33
C ASP A 53 17.79 -12.79 -44.44
N GLY A 54 17.23 -12.40 -43.31
CA GLY A 54 15.84 -12.08 -43.07
C GLY A 54 15.78 -11.47 -41.69
N ALA A 55 16.06 -10.17 -41.60
CA ALA A 55 15.74 -9.40 -40.41
C ALA A 55 14.24 -9.60 -40.15
N VAL A 56 13.91 -10.17 -38.99
CA VAL A 56 12.51 -10.30 -38.57
C VAL A 56 12.03 -8.88 -38.31
N GLU A 57 11.16 -8.37 -39.18
CA GLU A 57 10.45 -7.12 -38.98
C GLU A 57 9.72 -7.23 -37.63
N ASP A 58 10.10 -6.37 -36.69
CA ASP A 58 9.45 -6.31 -35.37
C ASP A 58 8.02 -5.81 -35.57
N PRO A 59 6.98 -6.66 -35.37
CA PRO A 59 5.59 -6.31 -35.64
C PRO A 59 5.01 -5.33 -34.59
N CYS A 60 5.86 -4.83 -33.69
CA CYS A 60 5.56 -3.92 -32.60
C CYS A 60 6.45 -2.65 -32.67
N ALA A 61 7.31 -2.53 -33.69
CA ALA A 61 8.05 -1.31 -33.99
C ALA A 61 7.17 -0.23 -34.64
N LEU A 62 7.57 1.03 -34.51
CA LEU A 62 6.88 2.18 -35.12
C LEU A 62 7.38 2.39 -36.56
N GLU A 63 6.46 2.37 -37.53
CA GLU A 63 6.76 2.46 -38.95
C GLU A 63 6.22 3.74 -39.59
N ASN A 64 7.08 4.51 -40.25
CA ASN A 64 6.69 5.74 -40.98
C ASN A 64 5.95 6.80 -40.13
N GLY A 65 6.06 6.74 -38.80
CA GLY A 65 5.21 7.50 -37.89
C GLY A 65 5.31 9.02 -38.01
N GLN A 66 4.18 9.69 -37.81
CA GLN A 66 4.04 11.14 -37.82
C GLN A 66 4.14 11.69 -36.39
N ALA A 67 4.94 12.75 -36.22
CA ALA A 67 5.14 13.43 -34.94
C ALA A 67 4.13 14.57 -34.71
N TYR A 68 3.61 14.66 -33.49
CA TYR A 68 2.63 15.65 -33.03
C TYR A 68 3.11 16.30 -31.72
N ALA A 69 2.93 17.61 -31.58
CA ALA A 69 3.21 18.31 -30.33
C ALA A 69 1.99 18.24 -29.39
N VAL A 70 2.22 17.82 -28.14
CA VAL A 70 1.19 17.74 -27.09
C VAL A 70 1.68 18.55 -25.88
N GLY A 71 1.38 19.84 -25.87
CA GLY A 71 2.00 20.79 -24.95
C GLY A 71 3.51 20.91 -25.20
N ALA A 72 4.32 20.47 -24.25
CA ALA A 72 5.78 20.40 -24.37
C ALA A 72 6.32 19.01 -24.76
N TRP A 73 5.43 18.01 -24.90
CA TRP A 73 5.79 16.64 -25.29
C TRP A 73 5.72 16.49 -26.81
N THR A 74 6.47 15.55 -27.37
CA THR A 74 6.26 15.09 -28.75
C THR A 74 5.80 13.64 -28.72
N VAL A 75 4.67 13.37 -29.38
CA VAL A 75 4.11 12.03 -29.54
C VAL A 75 4.18 11.68 -31.01
N THR A 76 4.91 10.63 -31.36
CA THR A 76 4.98 10.06 -32.70
C THR A 76 4.05 8.86 -32.77
N VAL A 77 3.22 8.75 -33.81
CA VAL A 77 2.27 7.64 -34.01
C VAL A 77 2.20 7.21 -35.47
N ASP A 78 1.81 5.96 -35.74
CA ASP A 78 1.64 5.43 -37.09
C ASP A 78 0.25 4.84 -37.38
N ASP A 79 0.05 4.43 -38.65
CA ASP A 79 -1.18 3.77 -39.12
C ASP A 79 -1.44 2.39 -38.49
N THR A 80 -0.50 1.80 -37.76
CA THR A 80 -0.70 0.56 -37.00
C THR A 80 -1.32 0.81 -35.62
N SER A 81 -1.21 2.05 -35.13
CA SER A 81 -1.42 2.54 -33.75
C SER A 81 -0.21 2.47 -32.82
N ALA A 82 0.96 2.04 -33.30
CA ALA A 82 2.19 2.10 -32.53
C ALA A 82 2.60 3.56 -32.28
N PHE A 83 3.26 3.79 -31.14
CA PHE A 83 3.54 5.13 -30.64
C PHE A 83 4.86 5.23 -29.89
N GLU A 84 5.47 6.42 -29.96
CA GLU A 84 6.68 6.81 -29.25
C GLU A 84 6.49 8.17 -28.58
N ILE A 85 6.83 8.27 -27.29
CA ILE A 85 6.71 9.49 -26.49
C ILE A 85 8.12 10.04 -26.21
N THR A 86 8.38 11.24 -26.74
CA THR A 86 9.56 12.04 -26.42
C THR A 86 9.19 13.07 -25.34
N ALA A 87 9.93 13.03 -24.23
CA ALA A 87 9.75 13.95 -23.11
C ALA A 87 10.28 15.37 -23.42
N PRO A 88 9.89 16.41 -22.66
CA PRO A 88 10.31 17.79 -22.92
C PRO A 88 11.83 18.06 -22.86
N HIS A 89 12.64 17.10 -22.36
CA HIS A 89 14.11 17.13 -22.40
C HIS A 89 14.71 16.55 -23.70
N GLY A 90 13.90 16.05 -24.63
CA GLY A 90 14.32 15.57 -25.95
C GLY A 90 14.70 14.09 -26.01
N GLU A 91 14.47 13.32 -24.95
CA GLU A 91 14.70 11.87 -24.89
C GLU A 91 13.39 11.11 -25.06
N VAL A 92 13.44 9.97 -25.77
CA VAL A 92 12.34 9.01 -25.83
C VAL A 92 12.26 8.28 -24.49
N VAL A 93 11.10 8.31 -23.85
CA VAL A 93 10.89 7.72 -22.52
C VAL A 93 9.92 6.54 -22.51
N LEU A 94 9.02 6.44 -23.50
CA LEU A 94 8.02 5.36 -23.55
C LEU A 94 7.64 5.03 -25.00
N ARG A 95 7.53 3.74 -25.32
CA ARG A 95 7.07 3.21 -26.61
C ARG A 95 5.98 2.19 -26.38
N GLY A 96 4.97 2.11 -27.24
CA GLY A 96 3.93 1.08 -27.14
C GLY A 96 3.29 0.77 -28.49
N ALA A 97 2.79 -0.45 -28.64
CA ALA A 97 2.12 -0.92 -29.85
C ALA A 97 0.83 -1.67 -29.47
N PRO A 98 -0.32 -0.96 -29.35
CA PRO A 98 -1.63 -1.55 -29.01
C PRO A 98 -2.12 -2.64 -29.96
N ASN A 99 -1.52 -2.74 -31.14
CA ASN A 99 -1.76 -3.70 -32.22
C ASN A 99 -0.72 -4.85 -32.24
N CYS A 100 0.34 -4.77 -31.42
CA CYS A 100 1.43 -5.75 -31.35
C CYS A 100 0.88 -7.16 -31.15
N PRO A 101 1.07 -8.13 -32.07
CA PRO A 101 0.46 -9.45 -31.94
C PRO A 101 0.90 -10.24 -30.69
N ALA A 102 2.08 -9.93 -30.14
CA ALA A 102 2.54 -10.48 -28.87
C ALA A 102 1.84 -9.83 -27.66
N HIS A 103 1.56 -8.52 -27.74
CA HIS A 103 1.11 -7.67 -26.63
C HIS A 103 -0.05 -6.75 -27.05
N PRO A 104 -1.16 -7.27 -27.58
CA PRO A 104 -2.24 -6.43 -28.07
C PRO A 104 -2.96 -5.77 -26.91
N ALA A 105 -3.37 -4.51 -27.09
CA ALA A 105 -4.31 -3.84 -26.21
C ALA A 105 -5.67 -4.53 -26.27
N ARG A 106 -6.36 -4.57 -25.12
CA ARG A 106 -7.54 -5.42 -24.95
C ARG A 106 -8.67 -4.67 -24.27
N LYS A 107 -9.86 -5.21 -24.41
CA LYS A 107 -11.00 -4.95 -23.52
C LYS A 107 -11.78 -6.24 -23.31
N ALA A 108 -12.56 -6.29 -22.25
CA ALA A 108 -13.44 -7.40 -21.95
C ALA A 108 -14.75 -6.93 -21.31
N THR A 109 -15.73 -7.83 -21.18
CA THR A 109 -17.06 -7.59 -20.59
C THR A 109 -17.44 -8.72 -19.66
N GLY A 110 -18.09 -8.42 -18.53
CA GLY A 110 -18.43 -9.39 -17.48
C GLY A 110 -17.85 -9.01 -16.13
N ALA A 111 -18.30 -9.69 -15.07
CA ALA A 111 -17.74 -9.49 -13.73
C ALA A 111 -16.38 -10.19 -13.59
N PRO A 112 -15.43 -9.63 -12.81
CA PRO A 112 -14.20 -10.33 -12.46
C PRO A 112 -14.51 -11.49 -11.51
N PHE A 113 -13.60 -12.47 -11.42
CA PHE A 113 -13.62 -13.35 -10.25
C PHE A 113 -13.09 -12.57 -9.05
N GLN A 114 -13.70 -12.78 -7.88
CA GLN A 114 -13.24 -12.16 -6.65
C GLN A 114 -13.51 -13.01 -5.41
N ARG A 115 -12.68 -12.80 -4.37
CA ARG A 115 -12.84 -13.35 -3.03
C ARG A 115 -12.24 -12.39 -2.00
N THR A 116 -13.09 -11.84 -1.14
CA THR A 116 -12.71 -11.00 0.00
C THR A 116 -12.83 -11.78 1.31
N LEU A 117 -11.87 -11.61 2.24
CA LEU A 117 -11.93 -12.24 3.57
C LEU A 117 -11.03 -11.51 4.57
N PHE A 118 -11.61 -10.88 5.61
CA PHE A 118 -10.91 -10.04 6.60
C PHE A 118 -9.96 -9.04 5.92
N GLY A 119 -10.49 -8.09 5.15
CA GLY A 119 -9.73 -7.02 4.51
C GLY A 119 -8.77 -7.42 3.37
N ALA A 120 -8.47 -8.71 3.17
CA ALA A 120 -7.71 -9.21 2.01
C ALA A 120 -8.63 -9.42 0.80
N PHE A 121 -8.18 -9.04 -0.40
CA PHE A 121 -8.92 -9.13 -1.66
C PHE A 121 -8.11 -9.88 -2.73
N GLN A 122 -8.55 -11.08 -3.11
CA GLN A 122 -8.18 -11.68 -4.39
C GLN A 122 -9.19 -11.25 -5.45
N ILE A 123 -8.74 -10.57 -6.50
CA ILE A 123 -9.52 -10.14 -7.65
C ILE A 123 -8.73 -10.61 -8.89
N GLU A 124 -9.40 -11.26 -9.85
CA GLU A 124 -8.78 -11.84 -11.04
C GLU A 124 -9.47 -11.31 -12.31
N LEU A 125 -8.72 -10.57 -13.14
CA LEU A 125 -9.14 -10.11 -14.46
C LEU A 125 -8.87 -11.13 -15.59
N GLU A 126 -8.02 -12.14 -15.36
CA GLU A 126 -7.68 -13.18 -16.35
C GLU A 126 -8.00 -14.59 -15.80
N GLY A 127 -8.98 -15.31 -16.37
CA GLY A 127 -9.20 -16.73 -15.99
C GLY A 127 -10.38 -17.44 -16.67
N GLU A 128 -10.44 -18.77 -16.58
CA GLU A 128 -11.51 -19.63 -17.15
C GLU A 128 -12.89 -19.46 -16.48
N ARG A 129 -13.03 -18.55 -15.51
CA ARG A 129 -14.25 -18.36 -14.67
C ARG A 129 -14.88 -16.98 -14.76
N SER A 130 -14.20 -16.03 -15.38
CA SER A 130 -14.74 -14.71 -15.69
C SER A 130 -15.35 -14.72 -17.09
N ASP A 131 -16.50 -14.06 -17.30
CA ASP A 131 -17.12 -13.93 -18.63
C ASP A 131 -16.34 -13.00 -19.60
N LEU A 132 -15.11 -12.62 -19.23
CA LEU A 132 -14.27 -11.59 -19.85
C LEU A 132 -13.71 -12.02 -21.23
N PHE A 133 -14.47 -11.73 -22.30
CA PHE A 133 -14.07 -11.97 -23.68
C PHE A 133 -13.13 -10.89 -24.25
N TRP A 134 -11.86 -11.23 -24.45
CA TRP A 134 -10.86 -10.35 -25.06
C TRP A 134 -11.03 -10.18 -26.58
N LEU A 135 -10.86 -8.96 -27.08
CA LEU A 135 -10.93 -8.61 -28.51
C LEU A 135 -9.58 -8.09 -29.05
N PRO A 136 -9.09 -8.58 -30.21
CA PRO A 136 -7.88 -8.07 -30.86
C PRO A 136 -8.15 -6.74 -31.61
N MET A 137 -7.16 -5.85 -31.59
CA MET A 137 -7.24 -4.47 -32.10
C MET A 137 -6.27 -4.23 -33.27
N PRO A 138 -6.53 -3.23 -34.13
CA PRO A 138 -5.92 -1.91 -33.90
C PRO A 138 -6.94 -0.83 -33.51
N VAL A 139 -6.47 0.14 -32.72
CA VAL A 139 -7.30 1.16 -32.07
C VAL A 139 -7.54 2.39 -32.97
N SER A 140 -8.51 3.24 -32.62
CA SER A 140 -8.54 4.61 -33.12
C SER A 140 -7.47 5.44 -32.40
N LEU A 141 -6.76 6.32 -33.10
CA LEU A 141 -5.81 7.26 -32.50
C LEU A 141 -6.43 8.65 -32.38
N GLU A 142 -6.26 9.30 -31.24
CA GLU A 142 -6.66 10.70 -31.02
C GLU A 142 -5.48 11.49 -30.41
N VAL A 143 -5.18 12.67 -30.96
CA VAL A 143 -4.12 13.54 -30.43
C VAL A 143 -4.66 14.96 -30.30
N ASN A 144 -4.55 15.56 -29.10
CA ASN A 144 -5.12 16.86 -28.75
C ASN A 144 -6.66 16.98 -29.01
N GLY A 145 -7.39 15.86 -29.04
CA GLY A 145 -8.81 15.83 -29.39
C GLY A 145 -9.10 15.74 -30.90
N GLU A 146 -8.07 15.65 -31.75
CA GLU A 146 -8.22 15.39 -33.19
C GLU A 146 -8.05 13.89 -33.49
N LEU A 147 -9.07 13.28 -34.11
CA LEU A 147 -9.04 11.89 -34.56
C LEU A 147 -8.11 11.73 -35.77
N LEU A 148 -7.17 10.80 -35.68
CA LEU A 148 -6.23 10.50 -36.76
C LEU A 148 -6.75 9.37 -37.65
N GLY A 149 -6.98 9.69 -38.92
CA GLY A 149 -7.49 8.73 -39.92
C GLY A 149 -8.99 8.38 -39.73
N PRO A 150 -9.47 7.31 -40.39
CA PRO A 150 -10.84 6.84 -40.21
C PRO A 150 -10.99 6.12 -38.85
N PRO A 151 -12.13 6.31 -38.14
CA PRO A 151 -12.35 5.67 -36.85
C PRO A 151 -12.39 4.14 -36.99
N ARG A 152 -11.63 3.46 -36.13
CA ARG A 152 -11.54 2.00 -36.02
C ARG A 152 -12.39 1.51 -34.85
N THR A 153 -12.99 0.33 -35.00
CA THR A 153 -13.91 -0.26 -34.02
C THR A 153 -13.18 -0.90 -32.86
N GLY A 154 -13.49 -0.49 -31.63
CA GLY A 154 -13.19 -1.24 -30.40
C GLY A 154 -12.68 -0.38 -29.25
N ALA A 155 -11.80 0.59 -29.52
CA ALA A 155 -11.27 1.54 -28.54
C ALA A 155 -10.64 2.78 -29.21
N PHE A 156 -10.46 3.84 -28.43
CA PHE A 156 -9.64 5.01 -28.73
C PHE A 156 -8.42 5.03 -27.81
N LEU A 157 -7.21 5.15 -28.37
CA LEU A 157 -6.02 5.57 -27.63
C LEU A 157 -5.85 7.08 -27.84
N SER A 158 -5.88 7.85 -26.76
CA SER A 158 -5.81 9.31 -26.79
C SER A 158 -4.56 9.85 -26.07
N PHE A 159 -3.97 10.88 -26.69
CA PHE A 159 -2.84 11.64 -26.19
C PHE A 159 -3.25 13.11 -26.03
N SER A 160 -3.20 13.63 -24.80
CA SER A 160 -3.66 14.99 -24.51
C SER A 160 -2.81 15.69 -23.46
N ALA A 161 -2.68 17.00 -23.56
CA ALA A 161 -2.02 17.81 -22.54
C ALA A 161 -2.88 17.83 -21.27
N ALA A 162 -2.25 17.65 -20.12
CA ALA A 162 -2.87 17.67 -18.79
C ALA A 162 -2.15 18.67 -17.86
N ASP A 163 -2.69 18.87 -16.66
CA ASP A 163 -2.18 19.85 -15.72
C ASP A 163 -0.72 19.63 -15.32
N HIS A 164 -0.10 20.69 -14.80
CA HIS A 164 1.33 20.75 -14.47
C HIS A 164 2.28 20.47 -15.65
N GLY A 165 1.78 20.53 -16.89
CA GLY A 165 2.55 20.23 -18.10
C GLY A 165 2.68 18.73 -18.39
N SER A 166 1.82 17.91 -17.79
CA SER A 166 1.82 16.45 -17.95
C SER A 166 1.23 16.03 -19.30
N LEU A 167 1.56 14.82 -19.75
CA LEU A 167 0.94 14.16 -20.91
C LEU A 167 0.02 13.05 -20.44
N ARG A 168 -1.30 13.18 -20.66
CA ARG A 168 -2.26 12.10 -20.45
C ARG A 168 -2.20 11.11 -21.62
N VAL A 169 -2.01 9.84 -21.29
CA VAL A 169 -2.12 8.68 -22.19
C VAL A 169 -3.27 7.83 -21.67
N ARG A 170 -4.32 7.63 -22.48
CA ARG A 170 -5.53 6.93 -22.05
C ARG A 170 -6.11 6.05 -23.16
N LEU A 171 -6.45 4.82 -22.83
CA LEU A 171 -7.18 3.89 -23.70
C LEU A 171 -8.64 3.80 -23.23
N THR A 172 -9.59 4.15 -24.09
CA THR A 172 -11.04 4.15 -23.79
C THR A 172 -11.76 3.21 -24.74
N ALA A 173 -12.51 2.23 -24.21
CA ALA A 173 -13.27 1.29 -25.02
C ALA A 173 -14.44 1.94 -25.77
N GLN A 174 -14.78 1.38 -26.93
CA GLN A 174 -16.00 1.69 -27.66
C GLN A 174 -17.06 0.61 -27.42
N GLY A 175 -18.29 1.02 -27.08
CA GLY A 175 -19.36 0.10 -26.69
C GLY A 175 -19.08 -0.57 -25.33
N PRO A 176 -19.83 -1.63 -24.97
CA PRO A 176 -19.69 -2.29 -23.67
C PRO A 176 -18.26 -2.75 -23.38
N ALA A 177 -17.79 -2.46 -22.18
CA ALA A 177 -16.53 -2.90 -21.60
C ALA A 177 -16.64 -2.77 -20.08
N ASP A 178 -16.23 -3.81 -19.36
CA ASP A 178 -16.14 -3.83 -17.91
C ASP A 178 -14.67 -3.87 -17.45
N ALA A 179 -13.74 -4.18 -18.36
CA ALA A 179 -12.30 -4.02 -18.17
C ALA A 179 -11.58 -3.61 -19.47
N VAL A 180 -10.46 -2.89 -19.35
CA VAL A 180 -9.58 -2.46 -20.46
C VAL A 180 -8.10 -2.65 -20.08
N GLU A 181 -7.26 -3.03 -21.06
CA GLU A 181 -5.82 -3.25 -20.93
C GLU A 181 -5.03 -2.38 -21.92
N LEU A 182 -4.16 -1.51 -21.40
CA LEU A 182 -3.20 -0.71 -22.15
C LEU A 182 -1.76 -1.25 -21.93
N PRO A 183 -1.17 -1.92 -22.94
CA PRO A 183 0.21 -2.38 -22.91
C PRO A 183 1.18 -1.39 -23.58
N TRP A 184 2.42 -1.40 -23.12
CA TRP A 184 3.55 -0.70 -23.73
C TRP A 184 4.84 -1.51 -23.54
N GLY A 185 5.94 -1.11 -24.19
CA GLY A 185 7.22 -1.80 -24.09
C GLY A 185 8.05 -1.35 -22.89
N CYS A 186 8.88 -2.25 -22.36
CA CYS A 186 9.96 -1.94 -21.40
C CYS A 186 11.30 -2.53 -21.85
N GLY A 187 12.39 -1.82 -21.59
CA GLY A 187 13.73 -2.33 -21.89
C GLY A 187 14.11 -3.56 -21.04
N ALA A 188 15.01 -4.40 -21.56
CA ALA A 188 15.59 -5.57 -20.88
C ALA A 188 16.05 -5.30 -19.44
N ASP A 189 16.70 -4.15 -19.21
CA ASP A 189 17.26 -3.71 -17.92
C ASP A 189 16.44 -2.57 -17.26
N GLU A 190 15.18 -2.36 -17.67
CA GLU A 190 14.34 -1.28 -17.13
C GLU A 190 13.79 -1.62 -15.73
N GLY A 191 14.38 -1.04 -14.69
CA GLY A 191 13.87 -1.12 -13.30
C GLY A 191 12.74 -0.11 -13.03
N PHE A 192 11.84 -0.48 -12.11
CA PHE A 192 10.62 0.26 -11.74
C PHE A 192 10.51 0.46 -10.23
N PHE A 193 10.00 1.61 -9.79
CA PHE A 193 10.04 2.02 -8.39
C PHE A 193 8.78 2.78 -7.97
N GLY A 194 8.38 2.69 -6.70
CA GLY A 194 7.19 3.37 -6.17
C GLY A 194 6.07 2.40 -5.83
N LEU A 195 4.86 2.67 -6.31
CA LEU A 195 3.64 1.92 -5.98
C LEU A 195 3.23 1.90 -4.49
N GLY A 196 3.83 2.76 -3.65
CA GLY A 196 3.41 2.94 -2.25
C GLY A 196 4.08 1.95 -1.29
N THR A 197 3.34 1.32 -0.38
CA THR A 197 3.90 0.47 0.68
C THR A 197 4.22 -0.95 0.20
N GLN A 198 5.08 -1.08 -0.81
CA GLN A 198 5.45 -2.36 -1.44
C GLN A 198 6.69 -3.02 -0.83
N VAL A 199 6.60 -4.32 -0.54
CA VAL A 199 7.67 -5.11 0.13
C VAL A 199 8.63 -5.84 -0.81
N VAL A 200 8.21 -6.11 -2.06
CA VAL A 200 8.88 -7.00 -3.04
C VAL A 200 10.39 -6.75 -3.10
N GLY A 201 10.74 -5.47 -3.21
CA GLY A 201 12.08 -4.92 -3.30
C GLY A 201 12.00 -3.42 -3.59
N PRO A 202 13.14 -2.72 -3.68
CA PRO A 202 13.17 -1.35 -4.18
C PRO A 202 12.89 -1.29 -5.69
N ASP A 203 13.36 -2.28 -6.45
CA ASP A 203 12.94 -2.52 -7.84
C ASP A 203 11.74 -3.48 -7.85
N LEU A 204 10.76 -3.15 -8.67
CA LEU A 204 9.46 -3.81 -8.80
C LEU A 204 9.33 -4.60 -10.12
N ARG A 205 10.37 -4.58 -10.97
CA ARG A 205 10.42 -5.36 -12.22
C ARG A 205 10.19 -6.86 -11.96
N GLY A 206 9.37 -7.49 -12.80
CA GLY A 206 9.09 -8.93 -12.77
C GLY A 206 7.81 -9.31 -12.02
N HIS A 207 7.05 -8.35 -11.49
CA HIS A 207 5.85 -8.56 -10.68
C HIS A 207 4.63 -7.83 -11.27
N THR A 208 3.42 -8.29 -10.90
CA THR A 208 2.14 -7.68 -11.28
C THR A 208 1.42 -7.22 -10.02
N PHE A 209 1.20 -5.91 -9.90
CA PHE A 209 0.72 -5.28 -8.66
C PHE A 209 -0.78 -4.97 -8.73
N PRO A 210 -1.60 -5.49 -7.80
CA PRO A 210 -2.98 -5.04 -7.63
C PRO A 210 -2.97 -3.64 -6.99
N LEU A 211 -3.43 -2.64 -7.73
CA LEU A 211 -3.56 -1.25 -7.27
C LEU A 211 -4.89 -1.08 -6.52
N TRP A 212 -4.96 -1.75 -5.38
CA TRP A 212 -6.17 -1.89 -4.56
C TRP A 212 -5.79 -1.99 -3.08
N THR A 213 -6.18 -0.98 -2.29
CA THR A 213 -5.89 -0.90 -0.85
C THR A 213 -6.48 -2.12 -0.11
N GLN A 214 -5.69 -2.80 0.73
CA GLN A 214 -6.14 -4.01 1.42
C GLN A 214 -5.23 -4.38 2.58
N GLU A 215 -5.60 -5.39 3.36
CA GLU A 215 -4.69 -6.00 4.34
C GLU A 215 -3.39 -6.47 3.66
N GLN A 216 -2.24 -6.02 4.17
CA GLN A 216 -0.91 -6.31 3.62
C GLN A 216 -0.62 -7.81 3.57
N GLY A 217 -1.04 -8.57 4.57
CA GLY A 217 -0.91 -10.01 4.64
C GLY A 217 0.22 -10.50 5.54
N ASN A 218 -0.05 -10.85 6.79
CA ASN A 218 0.92 -11.36 7.76
C ASN A 218 1.71 -12.55 7.19
N GLY A 219 3.04 -12.39 7.10
CA GLY A 219 3.96 -13.39 6.57
C GLY A 219 3.91 -13.63 5.04
N LYS A 220 3.01 -12.95 4.32
CA LYS A 220 2.91 -12.91 2.84
C LYS A 220 3.05 -14.24 2.09
N ASP A 221 2.46 -15.30 2.66
CA ASP A 221 2.56 -16.68 2.15
C ASP A 221 1.64 -16.99 0.94
N GLY A 222 0.88 -16.01 0.44
CA GLY A 222 -0.08 -16.19 -0.65
C GLY A 222 -1.39 -16.88 -0.24
N THR A 223 -1.58 -17.21 1.04
CA THR A 223 -2.92 -17.54 1.57
C THR A 223 -3.77 -16.27 1.68
N ILE A 224 -5.10 -16.39 1.77
CA ILE A 224 -5.97 -15.25 2.09
C ILE A 224 -6.95 -15.55 3.24
N GLY A 225 -7.05 -14.58 4.14
CA GLY A 225 -7.88 -14.63 5.34
C GLY A 225 -7.13 -15.10 6.59
N PHE A 226 -7.89 -15.47 7.62
CA PHE A 226 -7.36 -15.62 8.98
C PHE A 226 -6.21 -16.66 9.13
N PRO A 227 -5.11 -16.35 9.85
CA PRO A 227 -4.76 -15.06 10.46
C PRO A 227 -4.11 -14.13 9.41
N LEU A 228 -4.94 -13.23 8.89
CA LEU A 228 -4.63 -12.13 7.97
C LEU A 228 -3.54 -12.41 6.92
N GLY A 229 -3.54 -13.57 6.26
CA GLY A 229 -2.61 -13.83 5.14
C GLY A 229 -3.02 -13.07 3.87
N ASN A 230 -2.05 -12.72 3.03
CA ASN A 230 -2.26 -12.20 1.67
C ASN A 230 -1.05 -12.49 0.74
N THR A 231 -1.08 -11.97 -0.50
CA THR A 231 0.03 -12.06 -1.47
C THR A 231 1.22 -11.13 -1.14
N LEU A 232 2.32 -11.31 -1.87
CA LEU A 232 3.52 -10.48 -1.70
C LEU A 232 3.25 -9.01 -2.09
N GLU A 233 2.49 -8.79 -3.17
CA GLU A 233 2.20 -7.49 -3.77
C GLU A 233 1.02 -6.73 -3.12
N ALA A 234 0.29 -7.37 -2.19
CA ALA A 234 -0.77 -6.74 -1.41
C ALA A 234 -0.23 -5.69 -0.42
N ALA A 235 -0.95 -4.58 -0.25
CA ALA A 235 -0.47 -3.43 0.51
C ALA A 235 -1.62 -2.62 1.13
N TYR A 236 -1.36 -2.00 2.30
CA TYR A 236 -2.26 -1.03 2.93
C TYR A 236 -2.39 0.24 2.10
N ALA A 237 -1.28 0.79 1.62
CA ALA A 237 -1.25 1.98 0.76
C ALA A 237 -0.55 1.68 -0.58
N PRO A 238 -1.18 0.90 -1.48
CA PRO A 238 -0.76 0.88 -2.87
C PRO A 238 -1.06 2.25 -3.46
N MET A 239 -0.14 2.79 -4.25
CA MET A 239 -0.30 4.10 -4.86
C MET A 239 -0.15 3.96 -6.38
N GLY A 240 -1.03 4.58 -7.16
CA GLY A 240 -0.95 4.58 -8.62
C GLY A 240 0.14 5.53 -9.13
N VAL A 241 1.37 5.40 -8.61
CA VAL A 241 2.51 6.28 -8.85
C VAL A 241 3.74 5.41 -9.07
N TRP A 242 4.36 5.48 -10.24
CA TRP A 242 5.60 4.73 -10.52
C TRP A 242 6.62 5.56 -11.27
N HIS A 243 7.89 5.22 -11.06
CA HIS A 243 9.06 5.77 -11.75
C HIS A 243 9.72 4.66 -12.55
N SER A 244 10.27 5.00 -13.71
CA SER A 244 11.06 4.09 -14.54
C SER A 244 12.50 4.61 -14.69
N SER A 245 13.45 3.68 -14.72
CA SER A 245 14.84 3.96 -15.10
C SER A 245 15.01 4.47 -16.55
N ALA A 246 14.03 4.26 -17.43
CA ALA A 246 13.95 4.83 -18.77
C ALA A 246 13.63 6.35 -18.80
N GLY A 247 13.54 7.00 -17.63
CA GLY A 247 13.53 8.46 -17.53
C GLY A 247 12.16 9.11 -17.34
N TYR A 248 11.09 8.34 -17.18
CA TYR A 248 9.75 8.87 -16.86
C TYR A 248 9.31 8.58 -15.42
N ALA A 249 8.23 9.26 -15.03
CA ALA A 249 7.38 8.89 -13.90
C ALA A 249 5.93 9.13 -14.31
N ALA A 250 5.02 8.33 -13.77
CA ALA A 250 3.62 8.32 -14.13
C ALA A 250 2.71 8.34 -12.89
N VAL A 251 1.51 8.88 -13.06
CA VAL A 251 0.43 8.87 -12.06
C VAL A 251 -0.84 8.36 -12.76
N ILE A 252 -1.52 7.36 -12.18
CA ILE A 252 -2.76 6.78 -12.72
C ILE A 252 -3.88 7.82 -12.78
N ASP A 253 -4.68 7.82 -13.85
CA ASP A 253 -5.61 8.91 -14.14
C ASP A 253 -7.10 8.67 -13.74
N HIS A 254 -7.31 7.64 -12.91
CA HIS A 254 -8.58 7.22 -12.31
C HIS A 254 -8.32 6.48 -10.98
N ASP A 255 -9.37 6.16 -10.22
CA ASP A 255 -9.26 5.51 -8.89
C ASP A 255 -9.72 4.04 -8.83
N GLY A 256 -10.35 3.51 -9.89
CA GLY A 256 -10.88 2.13 -9.92
C GLY A 256 -9.81 1.03 -9.91
N TYR A 257 -10.21 -0.19 -9.51
CA TYR A 257 -9.34 -1.37 -9.43
C TYR A 257 -8.49 -1.54 -10.70
N SER A 258 -7.19 -1.76 -10.51
CA SER A 258 -6.24 -1.95 -11.61
C SER A 258 -5.14 -2.94 -11.25
N GLU A 259 -4.53 -3.53 -12.28
CA GLU A 259 -3.33 -4.37 -12.17
C GLU A 259 -2.24 -3.77 -13.05
N LEU A 260 -1.05 -3.52 -12.48
CA LEU A 260 0.12 -3.05 -13.23
C LEU A 260 1.17 -4.16 -13.30
N ASP A 261 1.27 -4.79 -14.48
CA ASP A 261 2.26 -5.79 -14.84
C ASP A 261 3.56 -5.09 -15.24
N LEU A 262 4.58 -5.15 -14.38
CA LEU A 262 5.88 -4.49 -14.58
C LEU A 262 6.90 -5.48 -15.17
N CYS A 263 6.65 -5.93 -16.41
CA CYS A 263 7.49 -6.87 -17.14
C CYS A 263 7.57 -8.27 -16.51
N ALA A 264 6.50 -8.71 -15.84
CA ALA A 264 6.39 -10.03 -15.23
C ALA A 264 6.40 -11.16 -16.27
N GLY A 265 5.86 -10.89 -17.46
CA GLY A 265 5.79 -11.86 -18.56
C GLY A 265 7.12 -12.23 -19.23
N GLY A 266 8.26 -11.63 -18.82
CA GLY A 266 9.59 -11.91 -19.40
C GLY A 266 9.72 -11.53 -20.88
N ASN A 267 8.86 -10.64 -21.35
CA ASN A 267 8.55 -10.38 -22.75
C ASN A 267 8.60 -8.88 -23.11
N GLU A 268 9.41 -8.10 -22.39
CA GLU A 268 9.64 -6.66 -22.66
C GLU A 268 8.34 -5.82 -22.75
N ARG A 269 7.31 -6.22 -21.99
CA ARG A 269 5.98 -5.59 -21.92
C ARG A 269 5.68 -5.08 -20.50
N VAL A 270 5.17 -3.86 -20.41
CA VAL A 270 4.38 -3.37 -19.28
C VAL A 270 2.90 -3.40 -19.68
N ALA A 271 1.99 -3.64 -18.73
CA ALA A 271 0.57 -3.43 -18.99
C ALA A 271 -0.19 -2.93 -17.77
N LEU A 272 -1.00 -1.87 -17.97
CA LEU A 272 -2.01 -1.43 -17.03
C LEU A 272 -3.36 -2.03 -17.46
N ARG A 273 -3.95 -2.86 -16.60
CA ARG A 273 -5.33 -3.36 -16.71
C ARG A 273 -6.20 -2.61 -15.71
N THR A 274 -7.41 -2.20 -16.08
CA THR A 274 -8.36 -1.51 -15.18
C THR A 274 -9.75 -2.13 -15.31
N LEU A 275 -10.48 -2.28 -14.19
CA LEU A 275 -11.89 -2.67 -14.15
C LEU A 275 -12.82 -1.46 -14.40
N ASP A 276 -12.70 -0.87 -15.59
CA ASP A 276 -13.55 0.20 -16.11
C ASP A 276 -13.55 0.09 -17.66
N ALA A 277 -14.43 0.84 -18.33
CA ALA A 277 -14.40 1.03 -19.77
C ALA A 277 -13.24 1.93 -20.25
N HIS A 278 -12.37 2.42 -19.35
CA HIS A 278 -11.14 3.12 -19.69
C HIS A 278 -9.98 2.79 -18.73
N THR A 279 -8.75 2.99 -19.20
CA THR A 279 -7.52 2.90 -18.40
C THR A 279 -6.54 3.98 -18.85
N GLY A 280 -5.77 4.56 -17.92
CA GLY A 280 -4.87 5.65 -18.29
C GLY A 280 -3.99 6.20 -17.17
N PHE A 281 -3.03 7.01 -17.57
CA PHE A 281 -2.08 7.68 -16.69
C PHE A 281 -1.61 9.01 -17.28
N VAL A 282 -1.05 9.87 -16.43
CA VAL A 282 -0.32 11.06 -16.83
C VAL A 282 1.18 10.86 -16.63
N LEU A 283 1.97 11.13 -17.67
CA LEU A 283 3.42 11.24 -17.59
C LEU A 283 3.80 12.66 -17.13
N VAL A 284 4.59 12.77 -16.07
CA VAL A 284 5.00 14.07 -15.50
C VAL A 284 6.35 14.54 -16.07
N PRO A 285 6.52 15.84 -16.36
CA PRO A 285 7.74 16.35 -16.99
C PRO A 285 8.89 16.51 -15.99
N GLY A 286 10.12 16.21 -16.43
CA GLY A 286 11.33 16.50 -15.67
C GLY A 286 12.50 15.63 -16.13
N ALA A 287 13.69 16.21 -16.34
CA ALA A 287 14.88 15.47 -16.76
C ALA A 287 15.45 14.62 -15.61
N THR A 288 15.38 15.14 -14.38
CA THR A 288 15.85 14.47 -13.17
C THR A 288 14.69 13.83 -12.37
N PRO A 289 14.95 12.76 -11.59
CA PRO A 289 13.95 12.18 -10.68
C PRO A 289 13.38 13.21 -9.68
N ARG A 290 14.17 14.20 -9.25
CA ARG A 290 13.72 15.30 -8.38
C ARG A 290 12.65 16.16 -9.04
N GLU A 291 12.81 16.50 -10.32
CA GLU A 291 11.82 17.30 -11.06
C GLU A 291 10.54 16.50 -11.29
N ARG A 292 10.67 15.22 -11.68
CA ARG A 292 9.53 14.32 -11.85
C ARG A 292 8.75 14.14 -10.54
N MET A 293 9.44 13.96 -9.40
CA MET A 293 8.80 13.90 -8.07
C MET A 293 8.06 15.20 -7.70
N ALA A 294 8.57 16.37 -8.12
CA ALA A 294 7.87 17.64 -7.93
C ALA A 294 6.59 17.75 -8.78
N GLY A 295 6.55 17.08 -9.94
CA GLY A 295 5.36 16.91 -10.79
C GLY A 295 4.36 15.89 -10.24
N VAL A 296 4.83 14.73 -9.76
CA VAL A 296 3.99 13.73 -9.06
C VAL A 296 3.26 14.38 -7.88
N THR A 297 4.00 15.04 -6.98
CA THR A 297 3.42 15.73 -5.81
C THR A 297 2.63 17.01 -6.14
N ALA A 298 2.54 17.40 -7.42
CA ALA A 298 1.57 18.41 -7.83
C ALA A 298 0.17 17.78 -8.00
N TRP A 299 0.10 16.53 -8.47
CA TRP A 299 -1.13 15.72 -8.55
C TRP A 299 -1.52 15.10 -7.22
N THR A 300 -0.58 14.43 -6.54
CA THR A 300 -0.86 13.59 -5.36
C THR A 300 -0.86 14.37 -4.03
N GLY A 301 -0.65 15.69 -4.10
CA GLY A 301 -0.49 16.56 -2.94
C GLY A 301 0.92 16.53 -2.34
N ARG A 302 1.13 17.40 -1.33
CA ARG A 302 2.39 17.53 -0.59
C ARG A 302 2.13 17.44 0.91
N PRO A 303 3.10 16.90 1.68
CA PRO A 303 2.98 16.80 3.13
C PRO A 303 2.64 18.15 3.77
N PRO A 304 1.80 18.18 4.81
CA PRO A 304 1.57 19.38 5.60
C PRO A 304 2.83 19.76 6.39
N ALA A 305 2.75 20.90 7.08
CA ALA A 305 3.58 21.09 8.27
C ALA A 305 3.25 20.02 9.31
N VAL A 306 4.22 19.70 10.17
CA VAL A 306 4.08 18.76 11.28
C VAL A 306 4.77 19.34 12.51
N PRO A 307 4.29 19.04 13.74
CA PRO A 307 4.84 19.62 14.95
C PRO A 307 6.30 19.21 15.16
N ALA A 308 7.07 20.05 15.85
CA ALA A 308 8.48 19.76 16.14
C ALA A 308 8.69 18.47 16.96
N TRP A 309 7.70 18.07 17.76
CA TRP A 309 7.72 16.82 18.54
C TRP A 309 7.55 15.55 17.68
N THR A 310 7.16 15.67 16.40
CA THR A 310 7.12 14.57 15.42
C THR A 310 8.46 13.86 15.30
N PHE A 311 9.57 14.62 15.31
CA PHE A 311 10.92 14.14 14.97
C PHE A 311 11.73 13.63 16.17
N ALA A 312 11.05 13.24 17.25
CA ALA A 312 11.62 12.63 18.43
C ALA A 312 10.84 11.34 18.78
N PRO A 313 11.37 10.43 19.63
CA PRO A 313 10.74 9.14 19.85
C PRO A 313 9.35 9.26 20.47
N TRP A 314 8.38 8.48 19.97
CA TRP A 314 7.06 8.31 20.57
C TRP A 314 7.00 6.92 21.24
N ASN A 315 6.39 6.84 22.42
CA ASN A 315 6.31 5.59 23.18
C ASN A 315 4.87 5.21 23.48
N ASP A 316 4.53 3.95 23.23
CA ASP A 316 3.22 3.42 23.57
C ASP A 316 3.11 3.05 25.06
N ALA A 317 1.92 3.24 25.61
CA ALA A 317 1.58 2.85 26.97
C ALA A 317 0.08 2.51 27.04
N VAL A 318 -0.22 1.25 27.34
CA VAL A 318 -1.58 0.67 27.45
C VAL A 318 -1.74 0.01 28.82
N GLY A 319 -2.91 0.17 29.43
CA GLY A 319 -3.24 -0.30 30.78
C GLY A 319 -3.57 0.82 31.78
N GLY A 320 -4.17 1.92 31.32
CA GLY A 320 -4.58 3.03 32.19
C GLY A 320 -3.45 3.97 32.66
N PRO A 321 -3.78 5.03 33.42
CA PRO A 321 -2.85 6.12 33.72
C PRO A 321 -1.68 5.69 34.62
N GLY A 322 -1.86 4.64 35.42
CA GLY A 322 -0.76 4.02 36.17
C GLY A 322 0.39 3.56 35.26
N ARG A 323 0.08 3.06 34.05
CA ARG A 323 1.08 2.68 33.06
C ARG A 323 1.62 3.88 32.28
N LEU A 324 0.76 4.85 31.91
CA LEU A 324 1.20 6.09 31.24
C LEU A 324 2.32 6.77 32.05
N PHE A 325 2.10 6.97 33.36
CA PHE A 325 3.07 7.67 34.20
C PHE A 325 4.28 6.82 34.57
N GLU A 326 4.16 5.49 34.70
CA GLU A 326 5.35 4.63 34.83
C GLU A 326 6.30 4.80 33.64
N VAL A 327 5.75 4.84 32.42
CA VAL A 327 6.51 5.04 31.18
C VAL A 327 7.07 6.46 31.11
N ALA A 328 6.23 7.49 31.29
CA ALA A 328 6.64 8.90 31.22
C ALA A 328 7.72 9.26 32.26
N GLU A 329 7.53 8.87 33.53
CA GLU A 329 8.51 9.10 34.60
C GLU A 329 9.82 8.36 34.30
N ARG A 330 9.77 7.14 33.76
CA ARG A 330 10.99 6.38 33.43
C ARG A 330 11.75 6.97 32.25
N LEU A 331 11.06 7.42 31.20
CA LEU A 331 11.67 8.10 30.06
C LEU A 331 12.42 9.36 30.52
N ARG A 332 11.82 10.16 31.39
CA ARG A 332 12.46 11.36 31.97
C ARG A 332 13.61 11.02 32.91
N ALA A 333 13.48 9.99 33.75
CA ALA A 333 14.52 9.56 34.68
C ALA A 333 15.80 9.02 33.99
N GLU A 334 15.65 8.35 32.84
CA GLU A 334 16.77 7.85 32.03
C GLU A 334 17.30 8.89 31.02
N GLY A 335 16.72 10.10 30.98
CA GLY A 335 17.11 11.16 30.05
C GLY A 335 16.76 10.88 28.58
N ILE A 336 15.78 10.02 28.32
CA ILE A 336 15.34 9.67 26.96
C ILE A 336 14.51 10.85 26.40
N PRO A 337 14.85 11.40 25.22
CA PRO A 337 14.21 12.60 24.66
C PRO A 337 12.86 12.28 23.98
N SER A 338 12.08 11.36 24.55
CA SER A 338 10.77 10.98 24.06
C SER A 338 9.78 12.15 24.17
N SER A 339 8.98 12.34 23.13
CA SER A 339 8.21 13.57 22.87
C SER A 339 6.70 13.36 22.82
N ALA A 340 6.24 12.11 22.68
CA ALA A 340 4.83 11.77 22.70
C ALA A 340 4.60 10.42 23.39
N ILE A 341 3.49 10.31 24.12
CA ILE A 341 2.96 9.04 24.62
C ILE A 341 1.73 8.68 23.79
N TRP A 342 1.66 7.43 23.31
CA TRP A 342 0.54 6.91 22.53
C TRP A 342 -0.24 5.86 23.33
N SER A 343 -1.56 5.98 23.36
CA SER A 343 -2.48 5.14 24.13
C SER A 343 -3.70 4.81 23.27
N GLU A 344 -3.70 3.61 22.71
CA GLU A 344 -4.85 3.13 21.95
C GLU A 344 -6.05 2.75 22.83
N ASP A 345 -5.80 2.40 24.09
CA ASP A 345 -6.79 1.97 25.08
C ASP A 345 -7.53 3.12 25.77
N TRP A 346 -7.39 4.37 25.29
CA TRP A 346 -8.14 5.53 25.78
C TRP A 346 -9.68 5.33 25.70
N ILE A 347 -10.12 4.54 24.72
CA ILE A 347 -11.50 4.04 24.50
C ILE A 347 -11.85 2.80 25.34
N GLY A 348 -10.92 2.30 26.15
CA GLY A 348 -11.02 1.04 26.87
C GLY A 348 -10.86 -0.20 25.97
N GLY A 349 -10.65 -1.34 26.62
CA GLY A 349 -10.46 -2.63 25.97
C GLY A 349 -10.37 -3.79 26.97
N GLU A 350 -10.54 -5.01 26.46
CA GLU A 350 -10.60 -6.23 27.28
C GLU A 350 -9.45 -7.19 26.97
N GLN A 351 -8.91 -7.83 28.01
CA GLN A 351 -7.94 -8.92 27.86
C GLN A 351 -8.64 -10.21 27.44
N SER A 352 -8.47 -10.60 26.17
CA SER A 352 -8.98 -11.87 25.67
C SER A 352 -7.95 -13.01 25.83
N ALA A 353 -8.34 -14.24 25.51
CA ALA A 353 -7.43 -15.39 25.42
C ALA A 353 -6.48 -15.33 24.20
N THR A 354 -6.68 -14.35 23.30
CA THR A 354 -5.97 -14.17 22.02
C THR A 354 -5.55 -12.70 21.85
N GLY A 355 -4.89 -12.12 22.85
CA GLY A 355 -4.43 -10.72 22.86
C GLY A 355 -5.37 -9.76 23.58
N TYR A 356 -4.91 -8.52 23.77
CA TYR A 356 -5.75 -7.41 24.23
C TYR A 356 -6.65 -6.91 23.08
N ARG A 357 -7.86 -6.41 23.36
CA ARG A 357 -8.84 -6.04 22.32
C ARG A 357 -9.56 -4.74 22.66
N LEU A 358 -9.34 -3.71 21.84
CA LEU A 358 -9.94 -2.38 21.96
C LEU A 358 -11.47 -2.38 21.77
N SER A 359 -12.18 -1.50 22.48
CA SER A 359 -13.65 -1.43 22.46
C SER A 359 -14.24 -0.96 21.13
N TYR A 360 -13.50 -0.11 20.39
CA TYR A 360 -13.96 0.70 19.25
C TYR A 360 -15.23 1.53 19.56
N ALA A 361 -15.32 2.09 20.77
CA ALA A 361 -16.45 2.93 21.20
C ALA A 361 -16.34 4.43 20.83
N TRP A 362 -15.19 4.87 20.30
CA TRP A 362 -14.81 6.25 19.91
C TRP A 362 -15.06 7.37 20.93
N ALA A 363 -15.41 7.02 22.17
CA ALA A 363 -15.44 7.89 23.34
C ALA A 363 -14.52 7.35 24.43
N TRP A 364 -13.97 8.26 25.24
CA TRP A 364 -13.13 7.95 26.39
C TRP A 364 -13.81 6.98 27.37
N ASP A 365 -13.10 5.94 27.81
CA ASP A 365 -13.55 5.02 28.87
C ASP A 365 -13.08 5.45 30.28
N PRO A 366 -13.99 5.88 31.16
CA PRO A 366 -13.66 6.26 32.54
C PRO A 366 -13.35 5.05 33.45
N ALA A 367 -13.53 3.80 33.00
CA ALA A 367 -13.11 2.62 33.75
C ALA A 367 -11.61 2.34 33.61
N THR A 368 -11.06 2.52 32.40
CA THR A 368 -9.62 2.39 32.11
C THR A 368 -8.84 3.66 32.48
N TYR A 369 -9.40 4.85 32.20
CA TYR A 369 -8.78 6.15 32.50
C TYR A 369 -9.71 7.02 33.37
N PRO A 370 -9.60 7.04 34.70
CA PRO A 370 -10.60 7.73 35.54
C PRO A 370 -10.71 9.25 35.39
N ASP A 371 -9.69 9.94 34.86
CA ASP A 371 -9.69 11.40 34.62
C ASP A 371 -8.76 11.76 33.45
N LEU A 372 -9.06 11.25 32.25
CA LEU A 372 -8.21 11.39 31.06
C LEU A 372 -7.77 12.85 30.78
N PRO A 373 -8.63 13.89 30.85
CA PRO A 373 -8.20 15.27 30.59
C PRO A 373 -7.14 15.76 31.58
N GLN A 374 -7.24 15.35 32.86
CA GLN A 374 -6.23 15.67 33.87
C GLN A 374 -4.95 14.84 33.67
N ASP A 375 -5.06 13.59 33.22
CA ASP A 375 -3.91 12.75 32.91
C ASP A 375 -3.11 13.30 31.71
N VAL A 376 -3.80 13.72 30.64
CA VAL A 376 -3.22 14.36 29.45
C VAL A 376 -2.56 15.70 29.81
N ALA A 377 -3.25 16.57 30.55
CA ALA A 377 -2.68 17.84 31.01
C ALA A 377 -1.42 17.67 31.89
N ARG A 378 -1.26 16.52 32.57
CA ARG A 378 -0.03 16.18 33.27
C ARG A 378 1.08 15.76 32.28
N LEU A 379 0.78 14.94 31.27
CA LEU A 379 1.75 14.57 30.24
C LEU A 379 2.27 15.80 29.47
N HIS A 380 1.41 16.76 29.14
CA HIS A 380 1.80 18.06 28.58
C HIS A 380 2.79 18.81 29.49
N ALA A 381 2.52 18.85 30.81
CA ALA A 381 3.40 19.49 31.79
C ALA A 381 4.76 18.79 31.94
N ASP A 382 4.81 17.46 31.78
CA ASP A 382 6.03 16.65 31.71
C ASP A 382 6.68 16.67 30.29
N GLY A 383 6.13 17.45 29.34
CA GLY A 383 6.68 17.70 28.01
C GLY A 383 6.44 16.61 26.97
N PHE A 384 5.33 15.87 27.09
CA PHE A 384 4.87 14.89 26.10
C PHE A 384 3.57 15.37 25.44
N ALA A 385 3.45 15.22 24.13
CA ALA A 385 2.15 15.15 23.47
C ALA A 385 1.44 13.82 23.80
N PHE A 386 0.12 13.79 23.74
CA PHE A 386 -0.69 12.58 23.92
C PHE A 386 -1.41 12.21 22.62
N LEU A 387 -1.18 10.97 22.18
CA LEU A 387 -1.76 10.40 20.98
C LEU A 387 -2.79 9.32 21.35
N ALA A 388 -3.97 9.37 20.72
CA ALA A 388 -5.05 8.41 20.88
C ALA A 388 -5.15 7.42 19.70
N TYR A 389 -6.30 6.77 19.53
CA TYR A 389 -6.57 5.82 18.44
C TYR A 389 -8.03 5.92 17.94
N PHE A 390 -8.23 5.92 16.62
CA PHE A 390 -9.53 5.83 15.95
C PHE A 390 -9.42 5.02 14.66
N ASN A 391 -10.49 4.32 14.25
CA ASN A 391 -10.63 3.77 12.90
C ASN A 391 -12.02 4.08 12.29
N THR A 392 -12.44 3.34 11.26
CA THR A 392 -13.72 3.54 10.54
C THR A 392 -14.81 2.51 10.85
N PHE A 393 -14.54 1.53 11.71
CA PHE A 393 -15.47 0.48 12.10
C PHE A 393 -16.39 0.94 13.24
N VAL A 394 -17.57 0.33 13.30
CA VAL A 394 -18.56 0.56 14.35
C VAL A 394 -19.13 -0.80 14.77
N PRO A 395 -18.68 -1.42 15.88
CA PRO A 395 -19.08 -2.78 16.23
C PRO A 395 -20.44 -2.87 16.93
N GLU A 396 -21.17 -3.94 16.66
CA GLU A 396 -22.32 -4.36 17.43
C GLU A 396 -21.88 -4.92 18.81
N PRO A 397 -22.64 -4.69 19.91
CA PRO A 397 -23.85 -3.89 20.03
C PRO A 397 -23.56 -2.53 20.71
N THR A 398 -22.57 -1.77 20.23
CA THR A 398 -22.26 -0.45 20.81
C THR A 398 -23.41 0.55 20.61
N ALA A 399 -23.49 1.56 21.48
CA ALA A 399 -24.43 2.68 21.30
C ALA A 399 -24.21 3.40 19.95
N MET A 400 -22.95 3.53 19.55
CA MET A 400 -22.56 4.14 18.27
C MET A 400 -23.05 3.34 17.05
N PHE A 401 -23.19 2.01 17.14
CA PHE A 401 -23.83 1.24 16.07
C PHE A 401 -25.31 1.63 15.91
N GLN A 402 -26.05 1.79 17.02
CA GLN A 402 -27.44 2.22 16.96
C GLN A 402 -27.57 3.66 16.43
N GLU A 403 -26.69 4.58 16.82
CA GLU A 403 -26.61 5.93 16.22
C GLU A 403 -26.36 5.87 14.71
N GLY A 404 -25.46 4.99 14.26
CA GLY A 404 -25.16 4.79 12.84
C GLY A 404 -26.33 4.19 12.05
N ILE A 405 -27.14 3.33 12.68
CA ILE A 405 -28.40 2.81 12.11
C ILE A 405 -29.45 3.92 12.03
N ASP A 406 -29.71 4.63 13.14
CA ASP A 406 -30.79 5.62 13.27
C ASP A 406 -30.54 6.88 12.42
N GLY A 407 -29.28 7.33 12.34
CA GLY A 407 -28.85 8.41 11.44
C GLY A 407 -28.64 7.98 9.99
N GLY A 408 -28.59 6.66 9.73
CA GLY A 408 -28.32 6.11 8.41
C GLY A 408 -26.87 6.33 7.93
N PHE A 409 -25.93 6.46 8.87
CA PHE A 409 -24.51 6.80 8.67
C PHE A 409 -23.61 5.62 8.28
N LEU A 410 -24.14 4.39 8.27
CA LEU A 410 -23.40 3.18 7.93
C LEU A 410 -23.59 2.79 6.45
N VAL A 411 -22.53 2.26 5.83
CA VAL A 411 -22.47 1.78 4.44
C VAL A 411 -23.49 0.66 4.20
N LYS A 412 -24.14 0.67 3.02
CA LYS A 412 -25.23 -0.23 2.66
C LYS A 412 -24.94 -1.02 1.39
N ASN A 413 -25.66 -2.14 1.22
CA ASN A 413 -25.68 -2.92 -0.02
C ASN A 413 -26.74 -2.37 -1.01
N ALA A 414 -26.81 -2.95 -2.20
CA ALA A 414 -27.80 -2.59 -3.22
C ALA A 414 -29.28 -2.89 -2.85
N ALA A 415 -29.55 -3.60 -1.75
CA ALA A 415 -30.89 -3.78 -1.19
C ALA A 415 -31.26 -2.70 -0.14
N GLY A 416 -30.31 -1.82 0.23
CA GLY A 416 -30.47 -0.79 1.25
C GLY A 416 -30.21 -1.26 2.69
N GLU A 417 -29.74 -2.50 2.86
CA GLU A 417 -29.38 -3.09 4.14
C GLU A 417 -27.94 -2.67 4.51
N VAL A 418 -27.68 -2.40 5.80
CA VAL A 418 -26.32 -2.07 6.27
C VAL A 418 -25.41 -3.30 6.14
N ILE A 419 -24.23 -3.12 5.55
CA ILE A 419 -23.24 -4.20 5.43
C ILE A 419 -22.52 -4.34 6.77
N THR A 420 -22.40 -5.58 7.25
CA THR A 420 -21.59 -5.94 8.41
C THR A 420 -20.62 -7.07 8.09
N PHE A 421 -19.46 -7.03 8.75
CA PHE A 421 -18.41 -8.05 8.66
C PHE A 421 -17.84 -8.35 10.05
N GLN A 422 -17.00 -9.38 10.16
CA GLN A 422 -16.27 -9.64 11.41
C GLN A 422 -15.02 -8.76 11.48
N ASP A 423 -14.90 -7.95 12.53
CA ASP A 423 -13.69 -7.18 12.82
C ASP A 423 -12.56 -8.10 13.36
N PRO A 424 -11.33 -7.59 13.58
CA PRO A 424 -10.24 -8.39 14.15
C PRO A 424 -10.45 -8.88 15.60
N ALA A 425 -11.52 -8.44 16.29
CA ALA A 425 -11.97 -8.99 17.57
C ALA A 425 -13.14 -9.99 17.41
N PHE A 426 -13.47 -10.37 16.17
CA PHE A 426 -14.57 -11.24 15.76
C PHE A 426 -15.98 -10.73 16.10
N ARG A 427 -16.13 -9.43 16.36
CA ARG A 427 -17.43 -8.76 16.51
C ARG A 427 -18.01 -8.48 15.14
N ASN A 428 -19.33 -8.52 14.99
CA ASN A 428 -19.96 -7.89 13.84
C ASN A 428 -19.68 -6.38 13.91
N ALA A 429 -19.28 -5.77 12.79
CA ALA A 429 -19.11 -4.33 12.69
C ALA A 429 -19.67 -3.80 11.37
N GLY A 430 -20.30 -2.63 11.44
CA GLY A 430 -20.58 -1.79 10.29
C GLY A 430 -19.40 -0.86 9.98
N LEU A 431 -19.49 -0.17 8.84
CA LEU A 431 -18.48 0.76 8.35
C LEU A 431 -19.13 2.13 8.10
N ILE A 432 -18.44 3.23 8.44
CA ILE A 432 -18.94 4.60 8.26
C ILE A 432 -19.04 4.94 6.76
N ASP A 433 -20.15 5.52 6.32
CA ASP A 433 -20.28 6.05 4.95
C ASP A 433 -19.58 7.41 4.85
N LEU A 434 -18.38 7.43 4.23
CA LEU A 434 -17.57 8.64 4.09
C LEU A 434 -17.95 9.54 2.89
N THR A 435 -19.01 9.19 2.15
CA THR A 435 -19.65 10.10 1.16
C THR A 435 -20.87 10.82 1.76
N ASN A 436 -21.48 10.25 2.81
CA ASN A 436 -22.54 10.89 3.57
C ASN A 436 -21.97 12.05 4.43
N PRO A 437 -22.34 13.32 4.19
CA PRO A 437 -21.81 14.46 4.94
C PRO A 437 -22.23 14.47 6.41
N ASP A 438 -23.43 13.95 6.74
CA ASP A 438 -23.91 13.89 8.12
C ASP A 438 -23.18 12.81 8.92
N ALA A 439 -22.84 11.68 8.28
CA ALA A 439 -21.98 10.64 8.85
C ALA A 439 -20.55 11.15 9.14
N ARG A 440 -20.00 11.94 8.21
CA ARG A 440 -18.71 12.63 8.42
C ARG A 440 -18.79 13.60 9.60
N ALA A 441 -19.86 14.40 9.70
CA ALA A 441 -20.05 15.34 10.79
C ALA A 441 -20.20 14.66 12.16
N TRP A 442 -20.91 13.52 12.20
CA TRP A 442 -21.05 12.67 13.39
C TRP A 442 -19.71 12.11 13.87
N MET A 443 -18.92 11.47 13.00
CA MET A 443 -17.59 10.95 13.36
C MET A 443 -16.58 12.08 13.69
N ALA A 444 -16.67 13.22 13.01
CA ALA A 444 -15.87 14.41 13.35
C ALA A 444 -16.25 14.98 14.74
N GLY A 445 -17.49 14.78 15.21
CA GLY A 445 -17.91 15.14 16.56
C GLY A 445 -17.10 14.41 17.64
N TYR A 446 -16.98 13.08 17.54
CA TYR A 446 -16.17 12.26 18.45
C TYR A 446 -14.68 12.65 18.44
N LYS A 447 -14.13 12.94 17.26
CA LYS A 447 -12.73 13.38 17.10
C LYS A 447 -12.46 14.76 17.68
N ARG A 448 -13.36 15.74 17.46
CA ARG A 448 -13.27 17.08 18.04
C ARG A 448 -13.42 17.05 19.56
N LEU A 449 -14.32 16.22 20.10
CA LEU A 449 -14.47 16.02 21.54
C LEU A 449 -13.16 15.53 22.18
N ALA A 450 -12.44 14.62 21.52
CA ALA A 450 -11.14 14.15 22.01
C ALA A 450 -10.05 15.25 21.98
N ALA A 451 -9.96 16.03 20.90
CA ALA A 451 -8.96 17.10 20.79
C ALA A 451 -9.24 18.29 21.74
N ASP A 452 -10.49 18.77 21.78
CA ASP A 452 -10.89 20.02 22.46
C ASP A 452 -11.10 19.81 23.98
N GLU A 453 -11.92 18.82 24.38
CA GLU A 453 -12.30 18.62 25.78
C GLU A 453 -11.37 17.63 26.52
N TYR A 454 -10.68 16.73 25.81
CA TYR A 454 -9.73 15.77 26.42
C TYR A 454 -8.25 16.12 26.15
N GLY A 455 -7.97 17.15 25.34
CA GLY A 455 -6.61 17.65 25.07
C GLY A 455 -5.74 16.74 24.19
N VAL A 456 -6.34 15.87 23.38
CA VAL A 456 -5.62 14.90 22.53
C VAL A 456 -4.95 15.61 21.34
N ASP A 457 -3.61 15.61 21.30
CA ASP A 457 -2.82 16.28 20.24
C ASP A 457 -2.79 15.51 18.91
N GLY A 458 -3.35 14.30 18.88
CA GLY A 458 -3.34 13.47 17.68
C GLY A 458 -3.76 12.02 17.90
N TRP A 459 -3.69 11.20 16.85
CA TRP A 459 -4.04 9.78 16.95
C TRP A 459 -3.50 8.91 15.81
N MET A 460 -3.47 7.61 16.04
CA MET A 460 -3.51 6.63 14.96
C MET A 460 -4.90 6.72 14.29
N ALA A 461 -4.92 6.92 12.97
CA ALA A 461 -6.10 6.93 12.11
C ALA A 461 -6.06 5.67 11.24
N ASP A 462 -6.58 4.58 11.81
CA ASP A 462 -6.38 3.20 11.38
C ASP A 462 -7.51 2.67 10.47
N PHE A 463 -7.30 1.48 9.90
CA PHE A 463 -8.08 0.84 8.85
C PHE A 463 -8.31 1.76 7.64
N SER A 464 -9.54 1.79 7.09
CA SER A 464 -9.99 2.37 5.81
C SER A 464 -9.74 1.55 4.52
N GLU A 465 -9.08 0.39 4.58
CA GLU A 465 -8.85 -0.52 3.44
C GLU A 465 -9.88 -1.66 3.29
N TRP A 466 -10.95 -1.65 4.09
CA TRP A 466 -11.95 -2.73 4.17
C TRP A 466 -13.28 -2.43 3.46
N LEU A 467 -13.40 -1.37 2.64
CA LEU A 467 -14.69 -1.04 1.99
C LEU A 467 -15.18 -2.20 1.09
N PRO A 468 -16.33 -2.83 1.36
CA PRO A 468 -16.82 -3.95 0.54
C PRO A 468 -17.14 -3.50 -0.88
N VAL A 469 -16.85 -4.32 -1.90
CA VAL A 469 -17.11 -3.94 -3.31
C VAL A 469 -18.60 -3.85 -3.64
N GLU A 470 -19.43 -4.57 -2.91
CA GLU A 470 -20.88 -4.58 -2.98
C GLU A 470 -21.54 -3.38 -2.27
N ALA A 471 -20.73 -2.48 -1.71
CA ALA A 471 -21.18 -1.22 -1.14
C ALA A 471 -21.85 -0.34 -2.20
N VAL A 472 -22.91 0.35 -1.77
CA VAL A 472 -23.52 1.49 -2.44
C VAL A 472 -23.46 2.66 -1.47
N MET A 473 -22.65 3.66 -1.82
CA MET A 473 -22.39 4.84 -1.01
C MET A 473 -23.55 5.83 -1.11
N ALA A 474 -23.72 6.71 -0.11
CA ALA A 474 -24.81 7.68 -0.06
C ALA A 474 -24.86 8.66 -1.25
N ASP A 475 -23.74 8.94 -1.91
CA ASP A 475 -23.66 9.74 -3.14
C ASP A 475 -23.96 8.94 -4.43
N GLY A 476 -24.15 7.62 -4.32
CA GLY A 476 -24.45 6.71 -5.43
C GLY A 476 -23.23 6.05 -6.08
N GLN A 477 -22.00 6.31 -5.63
CA GLN A 477 -20.82 5.52 -6.04
C GLN A 477 -20.93 4.07 -5.53
N THR A 478 -20.38 3.11 -6.28
CA THR A 478 -20.23 1.72 -5.81
C THR A 478 -18.91 1.53 -5.06
N GLY A 479 -18.78 0.42 -4.31
CA GLY A 479 -17.52 0.02 -3.68
C GLY A 479 -16.37 -0.03 -4.68
N TRP A 480 -16.58 -0.63 -5.86
CA TRP A 480 -15.63 -0.65 -6.98
C TRP A 480 -15.10 0.73 -7.41
N GLN A 481 -15.89 1.80 -7.27
CA GLN A 481 -15.52 3.16 -7.65
C GLN A 481 -14.88 3.95 -6.50
N PHE A 482 -15.30 3.69 -5.26
CA PHE A 482 -14.92 4.51 -4.11
C PHE A 482 -13.88 3.89 -3.18
N HIS A 483 -13.63 2.58 -3.25
CA HIS A 483 -12.77 1.86 -2.29
C HIS A 483 -11.36 2.45 -2.15
N ASN A 484 -10.61 2.63 -3.24
CA ASN A 484 -9.30 3.29 -3.20
C ASN A 484 -9.36 4.76 -2.71
N ARG A 485 -10.52 5.42 -2.83
CA ARG A 485 -10.74 6.79 -2.34
C ARG A 485 -11.18 6.83 -0.87
N TYR A 486 -11.59 5.71 -0.28
CA TYR A 486 -12.10 5.62 1.08
C TYR A 486 -11.02 5.97 2.14
N PRO A 487 -9.75 5.53 2.03
CA PRO A 487 -8.66 6.06 2.86
C PRO A 487 -8.47 7.56 2.75
N LEU A 488 -8.52 8.12 1.54
CA LEU A 488 -8.37 9.57 1.35
C LEU A 488 -9.54 10.34 1.98
N ALA A 489 -10.76 9.83 1.87
CA ALA A 489 -11.93 10.41 2.53
C ALA A 489 -11.83 10.35 4.06
N TYR A 490 -11.23 9.29 4.64
CA TYR A 490 -10.99 9.21 6.07
C TYR A 490 -9.89 10.18 6.51
N GLN A 491 -8.76 10.22 5.82
CA GLN A 491 -7.65 11.14 6.12
C GLN A 491 -8.11 12.61 6.02
N GLN A 492 -8.93 12.95 5.01
CA GLN A 492 -9.55 14.26 4.90
C GLN A 492 -10.47 14.58 6.09
N LEU A 493 -11.28 13.62 6.57
CA LEU A 493 -12.11 13.80 7.78
C LEU A 493 -11.26 14.00 9.05
N ASN A 494 -10.15 13.27 9.20
CA ASN A 494 -9.24 13.43 10.33
C ASN A 494 -8.61 14.83 10.34
N ARG A 495 -8.17 15.31 9.17
CA ARG A 495 -7.70 16.67 8.95
C ARG A 495 -8.75 17.73 9.30
N GLU A 496 -9.96 17.62 8.75
CA GLU A 496 -11.10 18.53 9.02
C GLU A 496 -11.58 18.53 10.48
N ALA A 497 -11.25 17.48 11.25
CA ALA A 497 -11.49 17.45 12.68
C ALA A 497 -10.46 18.30 13.44
N MET A 498 -9.17 18.13 13.17
CA MET A 498 -8.09 18.86 13.85
C MET A 498 -7.99 20.33 13.42
N GLU A 499 -8.07 20.63 12.12
CA GLU A 499 -8.06 22.01 11.60
C GLU A 499 -9.23 22.86 12.14
N ALA A 500 -10.31 22.22 12.61
CA ALA A 500 -11.46 22.90 13.21
C ALA A 500 -11.34 23.14 14.74
N VAL A 501 -10.35 22.54 15.41
CA VAL A 501 -10.04 22.76 16.84
C VAL A 501 -8.80 23.64 16.98
N HIS A 502 -7.77 23.37 16.17
CA HIS A 502 -6.45 23.99 16.24
C HIS A 502 -6.29 25.14 15.22
N ASP A 503 -7.28 26.04 15.12
CA ASP A 503 -7.24 27.17 14.18
C ASP A 503 -5.97 28.04 14.38
N GLY A 504 -5.20 28.20 13.31
CA GLY A 504 -3.95 28.95 13.30
C GLY A 504 -2.72 28.23 13.88
N THR A 505 -2.76 26.92 14.14
CA THR A 505 -1.57 26.15 14.57
C THR A 505 -1.48 24.75 13.97
N ASP A 506 -0.25 24.33 13.63
CA ASP A 506 0.10 23.00 13.11
C ASP A 506 0.61 22.06 14.24
N ASP A 507 0.31 22.36 15.50
CA ASP A 507 0.85 21.63 16.68
C ASP A 507 0.09 20.33 17.01
N TRP A 508 -0.18 19.52 15.98
CA TRP A 508 -0.96 18.27 16.04
C TRP A 508 -0.60 17.33 14.89
N LEU A 509 -0.92 16.03 15.01
CA LEU A 509 -0.80 15.10 13.87
C LEU A 509 -1.78 13.92 13.94
N PHE A 510 -1.97 13.24 12.82
CA PHE A 510 -2.49 11.86 12.81
C PHE A 510 -1.65 11.02 11.85
N PHE A 511 -1.71 9.70 12.02
CA PHE A 511 -0.93 8.75 11.21
C PHE A 511 -1.76 7.54 10.75
N SER A 512 -1.59 7.12 9.50
CA SER A 512 -2.38 6.04 8.85
C SER A 512 -1.49 4.97 8.21
N ARG A 513 -1.94 3.71 8.16
CA ARG A 513 -1.30 2.65 7.36
C ARG A 513 -1.81 2.65 5.92
N SER A 514 -3.13 2.80 5.78
CA SER A 514 -3.83 2.68 4.51
C SER A 514 -3.90 4.00 3.75
N GLY A 515 -3.95 3.92 2.42
CA GLY A 515 -3.81 5.09 1.56
C GLY A 515 -3.93 4.77 0.06
N TRP A 516 -3.87 5.82 -0.74
CA TRP A 516 -3.94 5.76 -2.21
C TRP A 516 -3.25 6.99 -2.81
N ALA A 517 -2.97 6.97 -4.11
CA ALA A 517 -2.65 8.18 -4.86
C ALA A 517 -2.95 8.01 -6.36
N SER A 518 -3.51 9.06 -6.98
CA SER A 518 -3.82 9.16 -8.41
C SER A 518 -3.81 10.64 -8.84
N THR A 519 -4.28 10.96 -10.05
CA THR A 519 -4.55 12.36 -10.45
C THR A 519 -5.71 13.03 -9.70
N THR A 520 -6.48 12.31 -8.86
CA THR A 520 -7.55 12.90 -8.05
C THR A 520 -7.08 13.36 -6.66
N GLY A 521 -5.83 13.05 -6.30
CA GLY A 521 -5.21 13.37 -5.01
C GLY A 521 -4.41 12.18 -4.47
N GLY A 522 -3.91 12.29 -3.24
CA GLY A 522 -3.19 11.19 -2.60
C GLY A 522 -2.95 11.40 -1.12
N ALA A 523 -2.62 10.30 -0.43
CA ALA A 523 -2.49 10.28 1.03
C ALA A 523 -1.42 11.26 1.53
N SER A 524 -0.34 11.44 0.76
CA SER A 524 0.75 12.40 1.03
C SER A 524 0.32 13.86 1.09
N GLY A 525 -0.86 14.21 0.54
CA GLY A 525 -1.47 15.54 0.70
C GLY A 525 -2.40 15.68 1.90
N LEU A 526 -2.76 14.57 2.56
CA LEU A 526 -3.83 14.52 3.55
C LEU A 526 -3.35 14.07 4.92
N ALA A 527 -2.73 12.88 5.00
CA ALA A 527 -2.12 12.35 6.22
C ALA A 527 -0.76 13.03 6.50
N PRO A 528 -0.56 13.58 7.72
CA PRO A 528 0.76 14.05 8.16
C PRO A 528 1.85 12.98 8.09
N VAL A 529 1.53 11.75 8.48
CA VAL A 529 2.47 10.61 8.56
C VAL A 529 1.78 9.36 8.03
N LEU A 530 2.51 8.52 7.29
CA LEU A 530 2.11 7.12 7.10
C LEU A 530 3.02 6.19 7.91
N TRP A 531 2.49 5.04 8.34
CA TRP A 531 3.30 3.98 8.94
C TRP A 531 3.20 2.67 8.17
N GLY A 532 4.20 1.80 8.33
CA GLY A 532 4.33 0.56 7.53
C GLY A 532 3.27 -0.52 7.73
N GLY A 533 2.35 -0.38 8.68
CA GLY A 533 1.37 -1.42 9.00
C GLY A 533 1.95 -2.59 9.79
N ASP A 534 1.28 -3.73 9.72
CA ASP A 534 1.28 -4.79 10.73
C ASP A 534 2.41 -5.83 10.56
N GLN A 535 3.66 -5.38 10.43
CA GLN A 535 4.82 -6.26 10.25
C GLN A 535 4.90 -7.37 11.34
N ASP A 536 5.31 -8.58 10.91
CA ASP A 536 5.56 -9.72 11.80
C ASP A 536 6.77 -9.45 12.73
N THR A 537 6.70 -9.98 13.96
CA THR A 537 7.66 -9.73 15.05
C THR A 537 8.97 -10.53 14.91
N ASP A 538 9.49 -10.66 13.68
CA ASP A 538 10.61 -11.55 13.34
C ASP A 538 11.63 -10.95 12.33
N TRP A 539 12.40 -11.81 11.66
CA TRP A 539 13.43 -11.46 10.66
C TRP A 539 13.08 -11.91 9.23
N ALA A 540 11.85 -12.32 8.95
CA ALA A 540 11.42 -12.76 7.62
C ALA A 540 11.60 -11.64 6.59
N ARG A 541 12.16 -11.95 5.42
CA ARG A 541 12.48 -10.97 4.36
C ARG A 541 11.28 -10.10 4.00
N ASP A 542 10.14 -10.75 3.85
CA ASP A 542 9.02 -10.20 3.07
C ASP A 542 8.01 -9.46 3.95
N ASP A 543 7.97 -9.73 5.27
CA ASP A 543 7.02 -9.11 6.20
C ASP A 543 7.57 -8.84 7.63
N GLY A 544 8.77 -9.35 7.98
CA GLY A 544 9.46 -9.03 9.24
C GLY A 544 10.36 -7.80 9.12
N PHE A 545 11.33 -7.60 10.03
CA PHE A 545 12.19 -6.41 10.08
C PHE A 545 12.81 -5.94 8.74
N PRO A 546 13.28 -6.82 7.82
CA PRO A 546 13.80 -6.38 6.53
C PRO A 546 12.78 -5.65 5.62
N SER A 547 11.48 -5.92 5.74
CA SER A 547 10.44 -5.41 4.84
C SER A 547 10.23 -3.89 4.91
N VAL A 548 10.55 -3.27 6.06
CA VAL A 548 10.38 -1.83 6.30
C VAL A 548 11.19 -0.95 5.35
N ILE A 549 12.28 -1.48 4.79
CA ILE A 549 13.19 -0.75 3.91
C ILE A 549 12.60 -0.59 2.49
N PRO A 550 12.17 -1.65 1.77
CA PRO A 550 11.44 -1.47 0.52
C PRO A 550 10.14 -0.70 0.72
N ILE A 551 9.35 -0.96 1.78
CA ILE A 551 8.12 -0.19 2.09
C ILE A 551 8.42 1.32 2.15
N GLY A 552 9.35 1.75 2.99
CA GLY A 552 9.67 3.16 3.18
C GLY A 552 10.29 3.81 1.94
N THR A 553 11.07 3.06 1.15
CA THR A 553 11.67 3.54 -0.10
C THR A 553 10.60 3.79 -1.17
N ASN A 554 9.70 2.82 -1.35
CA ASN A 554 8.63 2.87 -2.34
C ASN A 554 7.55 3.90 -1.97
N ALA A 555 7.20 4.03 -0.69
CA ALA A 555 6.33 5.08 -0.19
C ALA A 555 6.94 6.47 -0.41
N GLY A 556 8.25 6.63 -0.13
CA GLY A 556 8.99 7.87 -0.40
C GLY A 556 8.96 8.27 -1.87
N LEU A 557 9.12 7.31 -2.79
CA LEU A 557 9.01 7.54 -4.23
C LEU A 557 7.58 7.77 -4.72
N ALA A 558 6.56 7.33 -3.97
CA ALA A 558 5.16 7.72 -4.18
C ALA A 558 4.82 9.13 -3.61
N GLY A 559 5.76 9.77 -2.91
CA GLY A 559 5.65 11.14 -2.40
C GLY A 559 5.48 11.28 -0.88
N VAL A 560 5.55 10.18 -0.13
CA VAL A 560 5.39 10.16 1.34
C VAL A 560 6.68 10.64 2.01
N ALA A 561 6.70 11.85 2.57
CA ALA A 561 7.92 12.41 3.18
C ALA A 561 8.15 11.99 4.65
N TYR A 562 7.08 11.71 5.39
CA TYR A 562 7.14 11.36 6.81
C TYR A 562 6.61 9.93 7.00
N PHE A 563 7.53 9.02 7.30
CA PHE A 563 7.29 7.58 7.42
C PHE A 563 7.93 7.03 8.70
N GLY A 564 7.35 5.96 9.24
CA GLY A 564 7.88 5.18 10.35
C GLY A 564 7.26 3.79 10.41
N THR A 565 7.73 2.94 11.33
CA THR A 565 7.18 1.60 11.57
C THR A 565 7.16 1.29 13.06
N ASP A 566 6.34 0.32 13.43
CA ASP A 566 6.28 -0.21 14.79
C ASP A 566 7.62 -0.84 15.18
N ILE A 567 8.33 -0.20 16.11
CA ILE A 567 9.61 -0.72 16.59
C ILE A 567 9.39 -2.10 17.20
N ALA A 568 10.10 -3.08 16.60
CA ALA A 568 10.09 -4.50 16.94
C ALA A 568 8.92 -5.33 16.38
N GLY A 569 8.12 -4.75 15.46
CA GLY A 569 6.97 -5.38 14.80
C GLY A 569 5.69 -5.32 15.63
N TYR A 570 4.59 -5.78 15.03
CA TYR A 570 3.27 -5.85 15.69
C TYR A 570 2.74 -7.28 15.76
N SER A 571 2.71 -8.01 14.65
CA SER A 571 2.08 -9.33 14.59
C SER A 571 2.90 -10.41 15.29
N SER A 572 2.29 -11.06 16.28
CA SER A 572 2.75 -12.34 16.87
C SER A 572 1.81 -13.50 16.52
N LEU A 573 1.01 -13.37 15.45
CA LEU A 573 -0.04 -14.35 15.09
C LEU A 573 0.52 -15.58 14.34
N ARG A 574 1.56 -15.38 13.53
CA ARG A 574 2.29 -16.43 12.79
C ARG A 574 3.76 -16.57 13.26
N SER A 575 4.26 -15.55 13.95
CA SER A 575 5.65 -15.37 14.35
C SER A 575 5.83 -15.31 15.88
N PRO A 576 7.03 -15.64 16.41
CA PRO A 576 7.27 -15.66 17.85
C PRO A 576 7.37 -14.25 18.43
N ASN A 577 6.85 -14.05 19.66
CA ASN A 577 6.90 -12.76 20.35
C ASN A 577 8.27 -12.07 20.27
N THR A 578 8.24 -10.75 20.03
CA THR A 578 9.41 -9.93 19.75
C THR A 578 10.56 -10.08 20.77
N THR A 579 11.80 -9.98 20.29
CA THR A 579 13.00 -10.22 21.09
C THR A 579 13.75 -8.94 21.43
N LYS A 580 14.54 -8.96 22.51
CA LYS A 580 15.40 -7.83 22.90
C LYS A 580 16.44 -7.45 21.82
N GLU A 581 16.91 -8.38 20.99
CA GLU A 581 17.75 -8.02 19.86
C GLU A 581 16.94 -7.34 18.75
N LEU A 582 15.77 -7.91 18.38
CA LEU A 582 14.90 -7.33 17.37
C LEU A 582 14.51 -5.90 17.73
N PHE A 583 14.06 -5.66 18.96
CA PHE A 583 13.75 -4.34 19.49
C PHE A 583 14.91 -3.35 19.34
N TYR A 584 16.16 -3.75 19.66
CA TYR A 584 17.30 -2.84 19.52
C TYR A 584 17.72 -2.61 18.07
N ARG A 585 17.65 -3.61 17.17
CA ARG A 585 17.94 -3.42 15.74
C ARG A 585 16.91 -2.49 15.10
N TRP A 586 15.63 -2.72 15.40
CA TRP A 586 14.52 -1.90 14.90
C TRP A 586 14.56 -0.48 15.50
N SER A 587 14.87 -0.32 16.79
CA SER A 587 15.12 1.01 17.39
C SER A 587 16.27 1.74 16.70
N SER A 588 17.33 1.02 16.29
CA SER A 588 18.48 1.61 15.60
C SER A 588 18.17 2.05 14.17
N GLN A 589 17.21 1.40 13.51
CA GLN A 589 16.71 1.76 12.18
C GLN A 589 15.63 2.85 12.27
N GLY A 590 14.74 2.80 13.27
CA GLY A 590 13.75 3.84 13.55
C GLY A 590 14.37 5.18 13.93
N ALA A 591 15.54 5.18 14.57
CA ALA A 591 16.35 6.39 14.79
C ALA A 591 16.92 7.02 13.49
N LEU A 592 16.68 6.41 12.32
CA LEU A 592 17.04 6.89 10.99
C LEU A 592 15.82 7.11 10.07
N THR A 593 14.59 6.88 10.57
CA THR A 593 13.34 7.23 9.86
C THR A 593 12.76 8.57 10.37
N PRO A 594 11.95 9.29 9.57
CA PRO A 594 11.33 10.55 9.98
C PRO A 594 10.48 10.46 11.26
N VAL A 595 9.86 9.31 11.52
CA VAL A 595 9.09 9.01 12.73
C VAL A 595 9.64 7.74 13.39
N MET A 596 9.72 7.75 14.72
CA MET A 596 10.25 6.66 15.55
C MET A 596 9.23 6.33 16.65
N ARG A 597 8.43 5.25 16.50
CA ARG A 597 7.29 4.90 17.38
C ARG A 597 7.37 3.45 17.88
N THR A 598 7.09 3.20 19.15
CA THR A 598 6.92 1.83 19.69
C THR A 598 5.46 1.35 19.65
N HIS A 599 5.28 0.03 19.74
CA HIS A 599 3.99 -0.63 19.95
C HIS A 599 4.24 -1.94 20.73
N HIS A 600 3.33 -2.29 21.64
CA HIS A 600 3.37 -3.53 22.43
C HIS A 600 3.05 -4.82 21.65
N GLY A 601 2.43 -4.72 20.45
CA GLY A 601 2.08 -5.87 19.60
C GLY A 601 0.73 -6.52 19.90
N SER A 602 0.38 -7.54 19.09
CA SER A 602 -0.93 -8.23 19.04
C SER A 602 -1.22 -9.22 20.17
#